data_AF-A0A954AB01-F1
#
_entry.id   AF-A0A954AB01-F1
#
_cell.length_a   1.000
_cell.length_b   1.000
_cell.length_c   1.000
_cell.angle_alpha   90.00
_cell.angle_beta   90.00
_cell.angle_gamma   90.00
#
_symmetry.space_group_name_H-M   'P 1'
#
loop_
_entity.id
_entity.type
_entity.pdbx_description
1 polymer ?
#
loop_
_entity_poly.entity_id
_entity_poly.type
_entity_poly.pdbx_seq_one_letter_code
_entity_poly.pdbx_strand_id
1 'polypeptide(L)'
;MKSFTRMAAMALVATTCVVAVAKEPTVKVFILAGQSNMEGHGKVEYGRNPDFDPNTKGSPQEIKGGLGGLRYLATHPDTVAKYRHLLDADGNWIVRNDVWVYTTTPGREKGPLTVGYGKGAWFGPEFAFGHVL
;
A
#
# COMPACT_ATOMS: atom_id res chain seq x y z
N MET A 1 -50.62 -38.90 60.95
CA MET A 1 -50.78 -38.14 59.68
C MET A 1 -49.42 -37.61 59.27
N LYS A 2 -49.05 -37.81 58.00
CA LYS A 2 -47.69 -37.77 57.46
C LYS A 2 -47.22 -36.33 57.22
N SER A 3 -46.03 -35.95 57.71
CA SER A 3 -45.37 -34.69 57.34
C SER A 3 -44.17 -35.00 56.46
N PHE A 4 -44.18 -34.45 55.25
CA PHE A 4 -43.22 -34.69 54.18
C PHE A 4 -42.00 -33.76 54.32
N THR A 5 -40.81 -34.33 54.46
CA THR A 5 -39.52 -33.63 54.34
C THR A 5 -39.31 -33.22 52.89
N ARG A 6 -39.28 -31.91 52.60
CA ARG A 6 -38.94 -31.38 51.26
C ARG A 6 -37.43 -31.22 51.14
N MET A 7 -36.80 -32.04 50.30
CA MET A 7 -35.39 -31.92 49.96
C MET A 7 -35.26 -30.91 48.82
N ALA A 8 -34.72 -29.73 49.11
CA ALA A 8 -34.44 -28.71 48.09
C ALA A 8 -33.13 -29.08 47.37
N ALA A 9 -33.23 -29.47 46.10
CA ALA A 9 -32.07 -29.71 45.25
C ALA A 9 -31.46 -28.36 44.84
N MET A 10 -30.31 -28.02 45.39
CA MET A 10 -29.55 -26.82 45.01
C MET A 10 -28.72 -27.15 43.77
N ALA A 11 -29.19 -26.71 42.60
CA ALA A 11 -28.47 -26.87 41.34
C ALA A 11 -27.27 -25.91 41.29
N LEU A 12 -26.06 -26.46 41.38
CA LEU A 12 -24.81 -25.71 41.22
C LEU A 12 -24.58 -25.44 39.73
N VAL A 13 -24.84 -24.22 39.28
CA VAL A 13 -24.53 -23.77 37.92
C VAL A 13 -23.04 -23.42 37.85
N ALA A 14 -22.22 -24.36 37.39
CA ALA A 14 -20.82 -24.11 37.07
C ALA A 14 -20.74 -23.22 35.82
N THR A 15 -20.47 -21.92 36.02
CA THR A 15 -20.24 -20.99 34.91
C THR A 15 -18.79 -21.15 34.44
N THR A 16 -18.59 -21.91 33.36
CA THR A 16 -17.28 -22.00 32.69
C THR A 16 -17.01 -20.70 31.92
N CYS A 17 -16.08 -19.89 32.43
CA CYS A 17 -15.51 -18.78 31.68
C CYS A 17 -14.67 -19.35 30.53
N VAL A 18 -15.19 -19.28 29.31
CA VAL A 18 -14.39 -19.51 28.10
C VAL A 18 -13.62 -18.23 27.82
N VAL A 19 -12.32 -18.23 28.09
CA VAL A 19 -11.44 -17.13 27.66
C VAL A 19 -11.16 -17.34 26.17
N ALA A 20 -11.64 -16.42 25.34
CA ALA A 20 -11.31 -16.43 23.91
C ALA A 20 -9.81 -16.12 23.75
N VAL A 21 -9.06 -17.06 23.17
CA VAL A 21 -7.68 -16.82 22.76
C VAL A 21 -7.73 -15.94 21.51
N ALA A 22 -7.21 -14.71 21.60
CA ALA A 22 -7.08 -13.84 20.45
C ALA A 22 -6.12 -14.50 19.44
N LYS A 23 -6.55 -14.59 18.18
CA LYS A 23 -5.72 -15.10 17.08
C LYS A 23 -4.53 -14.15 16.90
N GLU A 24 -3.32 -14.70 16.97
CA GLU A 24 -2.09 -13.92 16.76
C GLU A 24 -2.13 -13.20 15.41
N PRO A 25 -1.73 -11.91 15.36
CA PRO A 25 -1.73 -11.15 14.11
C PRO A 25 -0.75 -11.77 13.12
N THR A 26 -1.26 -12.21 11.97
CA THR A 26 -0.45 -12.77 10.89
C THR A 26 -0.02 -11.69 9.91
N VAL A 27 1.26 -11.63 9.57
CA VAL A 27 1.78 -10.74 8.53
C VAL A 27 1.63 -11.39 7.16
N LYS A 28 1.10 -10.65 6.19
CA LYS A 28 1.08 -11.07 4.78
C LYS A 28 2.38 -10.64 4.13
N VAL A 29 3.15 -11.61 3.65
CA VAL A 29 4.44 -11.37 2.99
C VAL A 29 4.29 -11.63 1.49
N PHE A 30 4.67 -10.64 0.69
CA PHE A 30 4.73 -10.74 -0.77
C PHE A 30 6.18 -10.63 -1.20
N ILE A 31 6.65 -11.57 -2.00
CA ILE A 31 8.02 -11.57 -2.53
C ILE A 31 7.94 -11.06 -3.97
N LEU A 32 8.63 -9.95 -4.21
CA LEU A 32 8.81 -9.38 -5.54
C LEU A 32 10.18 -9.79 -6.07
N ALA A 33 10.19 -10.51 -7.19
CA ALA A 33 11.41 -10.94 -7.85
C ALA A 33 11.24 -10.87 -9.36
N GLY A 34 12.27 -10.41 -10.06
CA GLY A 34 12.25 -10.24 -11.50
C GLY A 34 13.38 -9.33 -11.99
N GLN A 35 13.31 -9.00 -13.28
CA GLN A 35 14.23 -8.08 -13.95
C GLN A 35 13.84 -6.61 -13.76
N SER A 36 14.34 -5.72 -14.62
CA SER A 36 14.22 -4.25 -14.52
C SER A 36 12.79 -3.73 -14.28
N ASN A 37 11.76 -4.32 -14.89
CA ASN A 37 10.39 -3.87 -14.66
C ASN A 37 9.90 -4.17 -13.23
N MET A 38 10.38 -5.25 -12.62
CA MET A 38 10.11 -5.57 -11.20
C MET A 38 10.91 -4.68 -10.26
N GLU A 39 12.10 -4.22 -10.68
CA GLU A 39 12.87 -3.20 -9.94
C GLU A 39 12.14 -1.86 -9.85
N GLY A 40 11.19 -1.60 -10.76
CA GLY A 40 10.39 -0.38 -10.73
C GLY A 40 11.01 0.74 -11.55
N HIS A 41 10.64 0.79 -12.83
CA HIS A 41 11.07 1.81 -13.77
C HIS A 41 10.03 2.94 -13.97
N GLY A 42 8.99 2.97 -13.14
CA GLY A 42 7.93 3.95 -13.23
C GLY A 42 8.40 5.32 -12.72
N LYS A 43 8.25 6.36 -13.54
CA LYS A 43 8.63 7.73 -13.16
C LYS A 43 7.56 8.33 -12.27
N VAL A 44 7.99 8.90 -11.14
CA VAL A 44 7.09 9.47 -10.13
C VAL A 44 6.57 10.84 -10.56
N GLU A 45 7.46 11.83 -10.68
CA GLU A 45 7.08 13.21 -10.96
C GLU A 45 7.04 13.57 -12.44
N TYR A 46 7.86 12.92 -13.26
CA TYR A 46 8.08 13.29 -14.66
C TYR A 46 7.48 12.27 -15.62
N GLY A 47 7.16 12.70 -16.82
CA GLY A 47 6.76 11.83 -17.92
C GLY A 47 7.00 12.51 -19.26
N ARG A 48 6.56 11.86 -20.34
CA ARG A 48 6.80 12.30 -21.71
C ARG A 48 6.15 13.67 -21.96
N ASN A 49 6.93 14.61 -22.47
CA ASN A 49 6.43 15.89 -22.97
C ASN A 49 5.72 15.68 -24.31
N PRO A 50 4.40 15.92 -24.43
CA PRO A 50 3.68 15.78 -25.70
C PRO A 50 4.21 16.72 -26.78
N ASP A 51 4.77 17.87 -26.39
CA ASP A 51 5.24 18.93 -27.30
C ASP A 51 6.74 18.80 -27.63
N PHE A 52 7.37 17.69 -27.25
CA PHE A 52 8.79 17.49 -27.57
C PHE A 52 8.99 17.34 -29.08
N ASP A 53 9.73 18.29 -29.62
CA ASP A 53 10.34 18.19 -30.93
C ASP A 53 11.84 17.86 -30.83
N PRO A 54 12.34 16.76 -31.42
CA PRO A 54 13.76 16.42 -31.42
C PRO A 54 14.62 17.39 -32.25
N ASN A 55 14.03 18.17 -33.14
CA ASN A 55 14.75 19.14 -33.98
C ASN A 55 14.91 20.51 -33.29
N THR A 56 14.16 20.74 -32.22
CA THR A 56 14.24 21.99 -31.45
C THR A 56 15.25 21.83 -30.32
N LYS A 57 16.39 22.54 -30.42
CA LYS A 57 17.44 22.51 -29.40
C LYS A 57 16.91 22.99 -28.04
N GLY A 58 17.11 22.17 -27.01
CA GLY A 58 16.64 22.46 -25.65
C GLY A 58 15.21 22.04 -25.36
N SER A 59 14.50 21.48 -26.34
CA SER A 59 13.18 20.86 -26.14
C SER A 59 13.27 19.74 -25.10
N PRO A 60 12.58 19.84 -23.96
CA PRO A 60 12.66 18.82 -22.93
C PRO A 60 11.87 17.58 -23.37
N GLN A 61 12.54 16.42 -23.36
CA GLN A 61 11.88 15.13 -23.62
C GLN A 61 10.81 14.80 -22.57
N GLU A 62 11.03 15.29 -21.35
CA GLU A 62 10.19 15.01 -20.19
C GLU A 62 9.92 16.27 -19.38
N ILE A 63 8.73 16.33 -18.82
CA ILE A 63 8.24 17.43 -17.99
C ILE A 63 7.56 16.87 -16.74
N LYS A 64 7.50 17.67 -15.68
CA LYS A 64 6.74 17.31 -14.48
C LYS A 64 5.26 17.16 -14.85
N GLY A 65 4.64 16.06 -14.47
CA GLY A 65 3.26 15.72 -14.85
C GLY A 65 3.09 15.34 -16.33
N GLY A 66 4.18 15.06 -17.06
CA GLY A 66 4.10 14.58 -18.44
C GLY A 66 3.48 13.19 -18.59
N LEU A 67 3.11 12.83 -19.82
CA LEU A 67 2.39 11.59 -20.15
C LEU A 67 3.13 10.35 -19.62
N GLY A 68 2.37 9.43 -19.01
CA GLY A 68 2.87 8.15 -18.52
C GLY A 68 3.61 8.18 -17.18
N GLY A 69 3.80 9.36 -16.56
CA GLY A 69 4.29 9.47 -15.18
C GLY A 69 3.20 9.21 -14.14
N LEU A 70 3.58 8.82 -12.92
CA LEU A 70 2.62 8.61 -11.83
C LEU A 70 1.89 9.90 -11.45
N ARG A 71 2.60 11.04 -11.45
CA ARG A 71 2.01 12.36 -11.26
C ARG A 71 0.89 12.62 -12.25
N TYR A 72 1.12 12.32 -13.53
CA TYR A 72 0.09 12.44 -14.57
C TYR A 72 -1.12 11.56 -14.24
N LEU A 73 -0.91 10.27 -13.92
CA LEU A 73 -2.02 9.36 -13.57
C LEU A 73 -2.84 9.89 -12.38
N ALA A 74 -2.17 10.41 -11.36
CA ALA A 74 -2.79 10.90 -10.14
C ALA A 74 -3.49 12.27 -10.27
N THR A 75 -3.21 13.05 -11.33
CA THR A 75 -3.77 14.41 -11.49
C THR A 75 -4.56 14.62 -12.79
N HIS A 76 -4.40 13.77 -13.80
CA HIS A 76 -5.09 13.93 -15.09
C HIS A 76 -6.59 13.60 -14.98
N PRO A 77 -7.50 14.39 -15.57
CA PRO A 77 -8.95 14.18 -15.45
C PRO A 77 -9.42 12.76 -15.78
N ASP A 78 -8.84 12.14 -16.82
CA ASP A 78 -9.25 10.81 -17.27
C ASP A 78 -8.85 9.67 -16.31
N THR A 79 -7.86 9.90 -15.44
CA THR A 79 -7.28 8.85 -14.59
C THR A 79 -7.35 9.17 -13.11
N VAL A 80 -7.55 10.44 -12.73
CA VAL A 80 -7.53 10.93 -11.34
C VAL A 80 -8.50 10.15 -10.45
N ALA A 81 -9.67 9.76 -10.97
CA ALA A 81 -10.65 8.96 -10.22
C ALA A 81 -10.04 7.66 -9.68
N LYS A 82 -9.11 7.05 -10.42
CA LYS A 82 -8.43 5.81 -10.04
C LYS A 82 -7.20 6.04 -9.15
N TYR A 83 -6.45 7.11 -9.36
CA TYR A 83 -5.11 7.27 -8.76
C TYR A 83 -4.99 8.40 -7.73
N ARG A 84 -6.01 9.25 -7.53
CA ARG A 84 -5.98 10.36 -6.55
C ARG A 84 -5.64 9.91 -5.13
N HIS A 85 -6.04 8.70 -4.75
CA HIS A 85 -5.81 8.15 -3.42
C HIS A 85 -4.31 8.00 -3.07
N LEU A 86 -3.42 8.12 -4.04
CA LEU A 86 -1.97 8.08 -3.86
C LEU A 86 -1.39 9.43 -3.37
N LEU A 87 -2.22 10.47 -3.35
CA LEU A 87 -1.86 11.82 -2.93
C LEU A 87 -2.64 12.22 -1.67
N ASP A 88 -1.98 13.00 -0.81
CA ASP A 88 -2.63 13.68 0.31
C ASP A 88 -3.44 14.91 -0.17
N ALA A 89 -4.01 15.66 0.78
CA ALA A 89 -4.79 16.86 0.47
C ALA A 89 -3.96 17.99 -0.17
N ASP A 90 -2.65 18.01 0.09
CA ASP A 90 -1.71 19.01 -0.41
C ASP A 90 -1.05 18.59 -1.75
N GLY A 91 -1.34 17.37 -2.21
CA GLY A 91 -0.81 16.80 -3.44
C GLY A 91 0.55 16.12 -3.28
N ASN A 92 1.01 15.85 -2.06
CA ASN A 92 2.21 15.06 -1.80
C ASN A 92 1.90 13.56 -1.85
N TRP A 93 2.91 12.74 -2.13
CA TRP A 93 2.76 11.29 -2.09
C TRP A 93 2.51 10.82 -0.66
N ILE A 94 1.46 10.00 -0.49
CA ILE A 94 1.16 9.45 0.82
C ILE A 94 2.24 8.46 1.28
N VAL A 95 2.39 8.37 2.60
CA VAL A 95 3.18 7.31 3.25
C VAL A 95 2.21 6.32 3.87
N ARG A 96 2.32 5.05 3.46
CA ARG A 96 1.52 3.92 3.92
C ARG A 96 2.25 3.20 5.06
N ASN A 97 1.91 3.54 6.30
CA ASN A 97 2.49 2.92 7.50
C ASN A 97 2.02 1.48 7.75
N ASP A 98 1.00 1.02 7.03
CA ASP A 98 0.45 -0.34 7.12
C ASP A 98 1.11 -1.32 6.13
N VAL A 99 2.06 -0.86 5.31
CA VAL A 99 2.86 -1.70 4.41
C VAL A 99 4.33 -1.36 4.62
N TRP A 100 5.17 -2.38 4.82
CA TRP A 100 6.61 -2.22 5.02
C TRP A 100 7.39 -2.80 3.84
N VAL A 101 8.23 -1.99 3.21
CA VAL A 101 9.13 -2.39 2.13
C VAL A 101 10.48 -2.78 2.70
N TYR A 102 10.94 -3.97 2.33
CA TYR A 102 12.25 -4.49 2.69
C TYR A 102 12.99 -4.99 1.46
N THR A 103 14.28 -4.66 1.37
CA THR A 103 15.19 -5.18 0.35
C THR A 103 16.55 -5.52 0.93
N THR A 104 17.22 -6.49 0.32
CA THR A 104 18.61 -6.87 0.64
C THR A 104 19.62 -6.14 -0.23
N THR A 105 19.19 -5.39 -1.25
CA THR A 105 20.07 -4.61 -2.11
C THR A 105 20.75 -3.48 -1.32
N PRO A 106 22.10 -3.42 -1.28
CA PRO A 106 22.82 -2.38 -0.56
C PRO A 106 22.48 -0.97 -1.07
N GLY A 107 22.40 -0.01 -0.15
CA GLY A 107 22.14 1.40 -0.47
C GLY A 107 20.71 1.73 -0.91
N ARG A 108 19.77 0.77 -0.81
CA ARG A 108 18.35 1.00 -1.07
C ARG A 108 17.60 1.32 0.22
N GLU A 109 16.63 2.22 0.11
CA GLU A 109 15.72 2.59 1.18
C GLU A 109 14.87 1.40 1.66
N LYS A 110 14.46 1.45 2.94
CA LYS A 110 13.55 0.49 3.58
C LYS A 110 12.60 1.24 4.49
N GLY A 111 11.38 0.77 4.66
CA GLY A 111 10.43 1.43 5.56
C GLY A 111 8.98 1.41 5.09
N PRO A 112 8.14 2.30 5.63
CA PRO A 112 6.76 2.47 5.20
C PRO A 112 6.64 2.71 3.70
N LEU A 113 5.66 2.06 3.04
CA LEU A 113 5.50 2.16 1.60
C LEU A 113 5.17 3.60 1.17
N THR A 114 5.97 4.14 0.26
CA THR A 114 5.74 5.38 -0.48
C THR A 114 6.47 5.28 -1.83
N VAL A 115 6.56 6.34 -2.59
CA VAL A 115 7.38 6.38 -3.82
C VAL A 115 8.88 6.34 -3.49
N GLY A 116 9.73 5.94 -4.44
CA GLY A 116 11.19 5.97 -4.27
C GLY A 116 11.85 4.63 -3.95
N TYR A 117 11.07 3.55 -3.86
CA TYR A 117 11.61 2.19 -3.74
C TYR A 117 12.03 1.56 -5.08
N GLY A 118 11.61 2.15 -6.21
CA GLY A 118 12.01 1.75 -7.56
C GLY A 118 13.42 2.22 -7.94
N LYS A 119 13.84 2.09 -9.20
CA LYS A 119 15.17 2.54 -9.68
C LYS A 119 15.44 4.04 -9.38
N GLY A 120 16.32 4.34 -8.44
CA GLY A 120 16.55 5.72 -7.98
C GLY A 120 15.37 6.23 -7.14
N ALA A 121 14.79 7.37 -7.50
CA ALA A 121 13.60 7.94 -6.85
C ALA A 121 12.29 7.58 -7.59
N TRP A 122 12.24 6.39 -8.19
CA TRP A 122 11.12 5.91 -9.01
C TRP A 122 10.23 4.96 -8.22
N PHE A 123 9.22 4.37 -8.87
CA PHE A 123 8.33 3.38 -8.26
C PHE A 123 8.23 2.11 -9.10
N GLY A 124 7.85 1.02 -8.47
CA GLY A 124 7.57 -0.26 -9.12
C GLY A 124 6.21 -0.85 -8.73
N PRO A 125 6.01 -2.16 -8.99
CA PRO A 125 4.76 -2.84 -8.69
C PRO A 125 4.45 -2.91 -7.19
N GLU A 126 5.44 -2.65 -6.32
CA GLU A 126 5.25 -2.56 -4.88
C GLU A 126 4.19 -1.52 -4.48
N PHE A 127 4.05 -0.46 -5.29
CA PHE A 127 3.21 0.69 -4.95
C PHE A 127 1.71 0.38 -4.97
N ALA A 128 1.30 -0.73 -5.59
CA ALA A 128 -0.10 -1.15 -5.62
C ALA A 128 -0.49 -2.12 -4.48
N PHE A 129 0.46 -2.60 -3.66
CA PHE A 129 0.10 -3.54 -2.59
C PHE A 129 -0.79 -2.91 -1.53
N GLY A 130 -1.75 -3.70 -1.06
CA GLY A 130 -2.73 -3.26 -0.07
C GLY A 130 -3.83 -2.37 -0.64
N HIS A 131 -3.81 -2.08 -1.95
CA HIS A 131 -4.96 -1.52 -2.67
C HIS A 131 -5.75 -2.68 -3.29
N VAL A 132 -7.03 -2.80 -2.93
CA VAL A 132 -7.97 -3.64 -3.69
C VAL A 132 -8.44 -2.80 -4.87
N LEU A 133 -8.17 -3.28 -6.08
CA LEU A 133 -8.64 -2.67 -7.33
C LEU A 133 -10.13 -2.95 -7.56
#